data_AF-A0A660NY80-F1
#
_entry.id   AF-A0A660NY80-F1
#
_cell.length_a   1.000
_cell.length_b   1.000
_cell.length_c   1.000
_cell.angle_alpha   90.00
_cell.angle_beta   90.00
_cell.angle_gamma   90.00
#
_symmetry.space_group_name_H-M   'P 1'
#
loop_
_entity.id
_entity.type
_entity.pdbx_description
1 polymer ?
#
loop_
_entity_poly.entity_id
_entity_poly.type
_entity_poly.pdbx_seq_one_letter_code
_entity_poly.pdbx_strand_id
1 'polypeptide(L)'
;PELRKRTVPFSLKERSLPLKGNTCSYAMKSVDGHYYIVAIRTDKCGYVYKLITYNIAGENDTEALVVQLNSYKHGIPIDALVLEMNFIFETKHSAQYTVDNSVVKIDRYEVNDFLYAESGDIIGMKDIPDTVVSRSIYKIKDGRFIKWQNSR
;
A
#
# COMPACT_ATOMS: atom_id res chain seq x y z
N PRO A 1 11.40 -6.80 19.79
CA PRO A 1 12.58 -6.38 20.61
C PRO A 1 13.89 -6.22 19.80
N GLU A 2 14.16 -7.04 18.77
CA GLU A 2 15.28 -6.80 17.84
C GLU A 2 14.91 -6.05 16.55
N LEU A 3 13.71 -6.29 15.99
CA LEU A 3 13.25 -5.62 14.78
C LEU A 3 13.12 -4.10 14.98
N ARG A 4 12.64 -3.63 16.13
CA ARG A 4 12.56 -2.19 16.47
C ARG A 4 13.90 -1.43 16.34
N LYS A 5 15.06 -2.11 16.40
CA LYS A 5 16.38 -1.48 16.22
C LYS A 5 16.73 -1.22 14.74
N ARG A 6 15.93 -1.72 13.80
CA ARG A 6 16.12 -1.59 12.34
C ARG A 6 15.08 -0.69 11.67
N THR A 7 14.22 -0.05 12.45
CA THR A 7 13.23 0.89 11.92
C THR A 7 13.88 2.24 11.62
N VAL A 8 13.34 2.92 10.62
CA VAL A 8 13.77 4.26 10.20
C VAL A 8 12.60 5.21 10.45
N PRO A 9 12.82 6.36 11.12
CA PRO A 9 11.76 7.34 11.29
C PRO A 9 11.40 7.97 9.93
N PHE A 10 10.11 8.16 9.67
CA PHE A 10 9.68 8.98 8.54
C PHE A 10 10.17 10.43 8.72
N SER A 11 10.94 10.92 7.76
CA SER A 11 11.30 12.34 7.67
C SER A 11 10.08 13.22 7.39
N LEU A 12 10.17 14.52 7.70
CA LEU A 12 9.10 15.48 7.41
C LEU A 12 8.73 15.48 5.91
N LYS A 13 9.74 15.41 5.02
CA LYS A 13 9.51 15.39 3.57
C LYS A 13 8.77 14.14 3.11
N GLU A 14 9.09 12.97 3.67
CA GLU A 14 8.37 11.72 3.35
C GLU A 14 6.92 11.78 3.83
N ARG A 15 6.65 12.35 5.01
CA ARG A 15 5.28 12.53 5.54
C ARG A 15 4.45 13.51 4.72
N SER A 16 5.10 14.46 4.04
CA SER A 16 4.44 15.46 3.20
C SER A 16 4.24 15.00 1.75
N LEU A 17 4.74 13.83 1.34
CA LEU A 17 4.51 13.33 -0.01
C LEU A 17 3.03 12.95 -0.20
N PRO A 18 2.40 13.36 -1.32
CA PRO A 18 1.08 12.86 -1.66
C PRO A 18 1.16 11.37 -1.98
N LEU A 19 0.43 10.55 -1.23
CA LEU A 19 0.40 9.12 -1.45
C LEU A 19 -0.49 8.75 -2.63
N LYS A 20 0.05 7.93 -3.52
CA LYS A 20 -0.68 7.34 -4.65
C LYS A 20 -1.06 5.90 -4.34
N GLY A 21 -2.00 5.37 -5.09
CA GLY A 21 -2.52 4.02 -4.89
C GLY A 21 -3.87 4.06 -4.16
N ASN A 22 -4.42 2.87 -3.89
CA ASN A 22 -5.64 2.76 -3.09
C ASN A 22 -5.24 2.59 -1.61
N THR A 23 -5.78 3.46 -0.76
CA THR A 23 -5.53 3.51 0.69
C THR A 23 -6.72 2.97 1.50
N CYS A 24 -7.74 2.42 0.84
CA CYS A 24 -9.03 1.99 1.40
C CYS A 24 -9.61 3.00 2.40
N SER A 25 -9.47 4.30 2.11
CA SER A 25 -9.90 5.42 2.97
C SER A 25 -9.20 5.57 4.33
N TYR A 26 -8.18 4.77 4.62
CA TYR A 26 -7.41 4.89 5.86
C TYR A 26 -6.41 6.05 5.81
N ALA A 27 -6.17 6.65 6.98
CA ALA A 27 -5.06 7.57 7.17
C ALA A 27 -3.74 6.79 7.15
N MET A 28 -2.94 6.94 6.10
CA MET A 28 -1.65 6.25 5.91
C MET A 28 -0.55 6.83 6.82
N LYS A 29 -0.81 6.86 8.13
CA LYS A 29 0.10 7.35 9.16
C LYS A 29 0.61 6.18 9.96
N SER A 30 1.92 5.98 9.95
CA SER A 30 2.56 4.94 10.77
C SER A 30 2.25 5.15 12.25
N VAL A 31 1.85 4.08 12.94
CA VAL A 31 1.48 4.07 14.37
C VAL A 31 2.59 4.66 15.24
N ASP A 32 3.85 4.30 14.98
CA ASP A 32 5.01 4.79 15.74
C ASP A 32 5.83 5.85 14.98
N GLY A 33 5.36 6.27 13.79
CA GLY A 33 6.08 7.21 12.94
C GLY A 33 7.33 6.65 12.26
N HIS A 34 7.54 5.32 12.30
CA HIS A 34 8.67 4.65 11.67
C HIS A 34 8.21 3.66 10.58
N TYR A 35 9.19 3.18 9.79
CA TYR A 35 9.02 2.12 8.80
C TYR A 35 10.22 1.18 8.79
N TYR A 36 10.04 0.02 8.18
CA TYR A 36 11.10 -0.93 7.85
C TYR A 36 11.44 -0.85 6.37
N ILE A 37 12.72 -0.90 6.04
CA ILE A 37 13.15 -1.06 4.65
C ILE A 37 13.22 -2.55 4.34
N VAL A 38 12.41 -2.97 3.37
CA VAL A 38 12.38 -4.36 2.87
C VAL A 38 13.43 -4.54 1.78
N ALA A 39 13.52 -3.58 0.86
CA ALA A 39 14.48 -3.63 -0.24
C ALA A 39 14.85 -2.23 -0.71
N ILE A 40 16.05 -2.10 -1.27
CA ILE A 40 16.53 -0.87 -1.92
C ILE A 40 17.01 -1.23 -3.31
N ARG A 41 16.67 -0.39 -4.29
CA ARG A 41 17.16 -0.50 -5.66
C ARG A 41 17.51 0.86 -6.22
N THR A 42 18.59 0.95 -6.98
CA THR A 42 18.98 2.16 -7.69
C THR A 42 18.93 1.89 -9.19
N ASP A 43 18.35 2.82 -9.96
CA ASP A 43 18.36 2.72 -11.41
C ASP A 43 19.60 3.36 -12.04
N LYS A 44 19.76 3.21 -13.36
CA LYS A 44 20.90 3.77 -14.11
C LYS A 44 20.93 5.30 -14.11
N CYS A 45 19.79 5.93 -13.87
CA CYS A 45 19.64 7.38 -13.81
C CYS A 45 19.90 7.92 -12.40
N GLY A 46 20.23 7.07 -11.42
CA GLY A 46 20.52 7.43 -10.04
C GLY A 46 19.27 7.75 -9.20
N TYR A 47 18.08 7.31 -9.62
CA TYR A 47 16.91 7.26 -8.75
C TYR A 47 17.00 6.06 -7.82
N VAL A 48 16.70 6.28 -6.55
CA VAL A 48 16.68 5.23 -5.52
C VAL A 48 15.24 4.91 -5.19
N TYR A 49 14.90 3.63 -5.18
CA TYR A 49 13.60 3.11 -4.82
C TYR A 49 13.73 2.29 -3.55
N LYS A 50 12.91 2.59 -2.55
CA LYS A 50 12.83 1.84 -1.29
C LYS A 50 11.46 1.19 -1.20
N LEU A 51 11.44 -0.13 -1.10
CA LEU A 51 10.27 -0.87 -0.68
C LEU A 51 10.25 -0.83 0.85
N ILE A 52 9.21 -0.24 1.40
CA ILE A 52 9.06 -0.07 2.85
C ILE A 52 7.78 -0.71 3.35
N THR A 53 7.77 -1.07 4.62
CA THR A 53 6.57 -1.54 5.30
C THR A 53 6.44 -0.91 6.68
N TYR A 54 5.19 -0.65 7.09
CA TYR A 54 4.85 -0.05 8.36
C TYR A 54 3.41 -0.38 8.72
N ASN A 55 3.08 -0.30 10.00
CA ASN A 55 1.72 -0.49 10.49
C ASN A 55 1.01 0.85 10.57
N ILE A 56 -0.26 0.87 10.20
CA ILE A 56 -1.17 2.00 10.44
C ILE A 56 -2.24 1.59 11.46
N ALA A 57 -2.78 2.58 12.16
CA ALA A 57 -3.95 2.35 12.98
C ALA A 57 -5.17 2.14 12.08
N GLY A 58 -5.81 0.99 12.22
CA GLY A 58 -7.10 0.66 11.63
C GLY A 58 -8.27 1.05 12.53
N GLU A 59 -9.47 0.62 12.16
CA GLU A 59 -10.66 0.76 13.01
C GLU A 59 -10.64 -0.29 14.14
N ASN A 60 -11.22 0.05 15.30
CA ASN A 60 -11.32 -0.79 16.50
C ASN A 60 -10.00 -1.46 16.92
N ASP A 61 -8.93 -0.68 17.05
CA ASP A 61 -7.60 -1.13 17.51
C ASP A 61 -6.93 -2.23 16.66
N THR A 62 -7.40 -2.46 15.43
CA THR A 62 -6.68 -3.32 14.49
C THR A 62 -5.53 -2.57 13.83
N GLU A 63 -4.38 -3.21 13.67
CA GLU A 63 -3.28 -2.67 12.86
C GLU A 63 -3.33 -3.25 11.45
N ALA A 64 -3.21 -2.38 10.43
CA ALA A 64 -3.07 -2.83 9.05
C ALA A 64 -1.61 -2.69 8.60
N LEU A 65 -1.07 -3.76 8.01
CA LEU A 65 0.28 -3.73 7.44
C LEU A 65 0.22 -3.09 6.06
N VAL A 66 0.98 -2.02 5.87
CA VAL A 66 1.12 -1.32 4.59
C VAL A 66 2.44 -1.69 3.93
N VAL A 67 2.42 -1.92 2.63
CA VAL A 67 3.61 -1.97 1.78
C VAL A 67 3.58 -0.81 0.80
N GLN A 68 4.66 -0.03 0.80
CA GLN A 68 4.78 1.21 0.02
C GLN A 68 6.11 1.26 -0.72
N LEU A 69 6.08 1.77 -1.94
CA LEU A 69 7.27 2.06 -2.73
C LEU A 69 7.52 3.57 -2.74
N ASN A 70 8.66 3.99 -2.19
CA ASN A 70 9.12 5.36 -2.24
C ASN A 70 10.24 5.52 -3.25
N SER A 71 10.26 6.63 -3.96
CA SER A 71 11.37 7.02 -4.85
C SER A 71 12.09 8.25 -4.32
N TYR A 72 13.39 8.33 -4.62
CA TYR A 72 14.28 9.39 -4.16
C TYR A 72 15.29 9.75 -5.24
N LYS A 73 15.80 10.99 -5.20
CA LYS A 73 16.94 11.43 -6.00
C LYS A 73 17.85 12.26 -5.11
N HIS A 74 19.14 11.91 -5.08
CA HIS A 74 20.13 12.53 -4.18
C HIS A 74 19.66 12.58 -2.71
N GLY A 75 18.99 11.51 -2.25
CA GLY A 75 18.45 11.41 -0.89
C GLY A 75 17.14 12.18 -0.63
N ILE A 76 16.63 12.94 -1.60
CA ILE A 76 15.38 13.70 -1.47
C ILE A 76 14.21 12.84 -1.97
N PRO A 77 13.14 12.65 -1.16
CA PRO A 77 11.94 11.92 -1.59
C PRO A 77 11.27 12.62 -2.78
N ILE A 78 10.84 11.84 -3.79
CA ILE A 78 10.17 12.34 -5.00
C ILE A 78 8.70 11.93 -5.03
N ASP A 79 8.41 10.66 -4.78
CA ASP A 79 7.07 10.10 -4.95
C ASP A 79 6.88 8.87 -4.07
N ALA A 80 5.61 8.53 -3.81
CA ALA A 80 5.24 7.41 -2.95
C ALA A 80 3.98 6.71 -3.47
N LEU A 81 4.03 5.37 -3.55
CA LEU A 81 2.96 4.53 -4.07
C LEU A 81 2.66 3.38 -3.09
N VAL A 82 1.42 3.33 -2.60
CA VAL A 82 0.91 2.21 -1.81
C VAL A 82 0.68 1.01 -2.73
N LEU A 83 1.42 -0.06 -2.50
CA LEU A 83 1.31 -1.30 -3.27
C LEU A 83 0.23 -2.21 -2.68
N GLU A 84 0.26 -2.37 -1.36
CA GLU A 84 -0.55 -3.33 -0.65
C GLU A 84 -0.95 -2.79 0.72
N MET A 85 -2.15 -3.15 1.14
CA MET A 85 -2.61 -3.00 2.51
C MET A 85 -3.39 -4.26 2.87
N ASN A 86 -2.85 -5.04 3.79
CA ASN A 86 -3.44 -6.31 4.21
C ASN A 86 -4.14 -6.13 5.55
N PHE A 87 -5.43 -6.39 5.56
CA PHE A 87 -6.24 -6.43 6.77
C PHE A 87 -7.50 -7.26 6.53
N ILE A 88 -8.06 -7.75 7.63
CA ILE A 88 -9.31 -8.51 7.64
C ILE A 88 -10.22 -7.81 8.64
N PHE A 89 -11.38 -7.41 8.16
CA PHE A 89 -12.47 -6.92 8.99
C PHE A 89 -13.73 -7.70 8.58
N GLU A 90 -14.74 -7.02 8.04
CA GLU A 90 -15.85 -7.66 7.33
C GLU A 90 -15.45 -8.12 5.91
N THR A 91 -14.57 -7.36 5.26
CA THR A 91 -14.02 -7.69 3.95
C THR A 91 -12.52 -7.88 4.09
N LYS A 92 -12.01 -8.98 3.54
CA LYS A 92 -10.57 -9.24 3.45
C LYS A 92 -10.00 -8.47 2.28
N HIS A 93 -9.02 -7.61 2.56
CA HIS A 93 -8.27 -6.88 1.53
C HIS A 93 -6.88 -7.47 1.39
N SER A 94 -6.47 -7.70 0.14
CA SER A 94 -5.09 -8.10 -0.19
C SER A 94 -4.68 -7.61 -1.58
N ALA A 95 -3.38 -7.64 -1.86
CA ALA A 95 -2.88 -7.28 -3.19
C ALA A 95 -1.76 -8.20 -3.66
N GLN A 96 -1.67 -8.40 -4.97
CA GLN A 96 -0.48 -8.91 -5.63
C GLN A 96 0.10 -7.82 -6.50
N TYR A 97 1.42 -7.65 -6.47
CA TYR A 97 2.06 -6.60 -7.25
C TYR A 97 3.40 -7.04 -7.84
N THR A 98 3.73 -6.42 -8.97
CA THR A 98 5.04 -6.55 -9.61
C THR A 98 5.61 -5.15 -9.84
N VAL A 99 6.87 -4.95 -9.44
CA VAL A 99 7.63 -3.73 -9.69
C VAL A 99 8.78 -4.08 -10.63
N ASP A 100 8.71 -3.60 -11.87
CA ASP A 100 9.80 -3.71 -12.83
C ASP A 100 10.56 -2.36 -12.96
N ASN A 101 11.38 -2.19 -14.00
CA ASN A 101 12.19 -0.98 -14.17
C ASN A 101 11.38 0.26 -14.59
N SER A 102 10.20 0.08 -15.19
CA SER A 102 9.44 1.16 -15.82
C SER A 102 7.94 1.13 -15.52
N VAL A 103 7.45 0.07 -14.89
CA VAL A 103 6.04 -0.19 -14.63
C VAL A 103 5.87 -0.87 -13.27
N VAL A 104 4.83 -0.42 -12.56
CA VAL A 104 4.28 -1.11 -11.39
C VAL A 104 2.88 -1.59 -11.74
N LYS A 105 2.60 -2.87 -11.51
CA LYS A 105 1.25 -3.46 -11.66
C LYS A 105 0.78 -3.93 -10.30
N ILE A 106 -0.48 -3.64 -9.99
CA ILE A 106 -1.10 -3.98 -8.70
C ILE A 106 -2.48 -4.56 -9.00
N ASP A 107 -2.71 -5.79 -8.56
CA ASP A 107 -3.99 -6.48 -8.57
C ASP A 107 -4.49 -6.56 -7.13
N ARG A 108 -5.64 -5.97 -6.86
CA ARG A 108 -6.25 -5.94 -5.52
C ARG A 108 -7.45 -6.84 -5.48
N TYR A 109 -7.59 -7.53 -4.35
CA TYR A 109 -8.65 -8.48 -4.07
C TYR A 109 -9.39 -8.01 -2.83
N GLU A 110 -10.70 -7.89 -2.95
CA GLU A 110 -11.61 -7.62 -1.84
C GLU A 110 -12.57 -8.81 -1.77
N VAL A 111 -12.50 -9.56 -0.67
CA VAL A 111 -13.26 -10.80 -0.49
C VAL A 111 -14.21 -10.62 0.70
N ASN A 112 -15.51 -10.68 0.45
CA ASN A 112 -16.54 -10.59 1.49
C ASN A 112 -17.16 -11.98 1.70
N ASP A 113 -16.90 -12.55 2.88
CA ASP A 113 -17.34 -13.88 3.27
C ASP A 113 -18.68 -13.88 4.03
N PHE A 114 -19.26 -12.71 4.33
CA PHE A 114 -20.41 -12.57 5.23
C PHE A 114 -21.74 -12.41 4.49
N LEU A 115 -22.79 -13.01 5.06
CA LEU A 115 -24.19 -12.76 4.74
C LEU A 115 -24.76 -11.70 5.67
N TYR A 116 -25.55 -10.79 5.12
CA TYR A 116 -26.16 -9.68 5.86
C TYR A 116 -27.69 -9.77 5.80
N ALA A 117 -28.35 -9.44 6.91
CA ALA A 117 -29.79 -9.18 6.92
C ALA A 117 -30.10 -7.80 6.30
N GLU A 118 -31.37 -7.51 6.02
CA GLU A 118 -31.80 -6.17 5.59
C GLU A 118 -31.46 -5.07 6.62
N SER A 119 -31.33 -5.43 7.91
CA SER A 119 -30.87 -4.52 8.96
C SER A 119 -29.39 -4.13 8.86
N GLY A 120 -28.59 -4.87 8.07
CA GLY A 120 -27.14 -4.75 8.01
C GLY A 120 -26.39 -5.65 9.00
N ASP A 121 -27.09 -6.48 9.79
CA ASP A 121 -26.45 -7.42 10.72
C ASP A 121 -25.86 -8.62 9.98
N ILE A 122 -24.68 -9.08 10.43
CA ILE A 122 -24.07 -10.32 9.94
C ILE A 122 -24.88 -11.51 10.46
N ILE A 123 -25.47 -12.29 9.55
CA ILE A 123 -26.33 -13.44 9.87
C ILE A 123 -25.71 -14.79 9.54
N GLY A 124 -24.52 -14.81 8.95
CA GLY A 124 -23.80 -16.03 8.62
C GLY A 124 -22.65 -15.80 7.65
N MET A 125 -22.14 -16.91 7.12
CA MET A 125 -21.12 -16.91 6.06
C MET A 125 -21.74 -17.32 4.72
N LYS A 126 -21.19 -16.80 3.64
CA LYS A 126 -21.53 -17.21 2.28
C LYS A 126 -20.87 -18.55 1.95
N ASP A 127 -21.59 -19.42 1.24
CA ASP A 127 -20.99 -20.62 0.66
C ASP A 127 -19.97 -20.28 -0.44
N ILE A 128 -20.20 -19.17 -1.15
CA ILE A 128 -19.31 -18.62 -2.18
C ILE A 128 -19.07 -17.13 -1.87
N PRO A 129 -17.84 -16.74 -1.51
CA PRO A 129 -17.51 -15.34 -1.22
C PRO A 129 -17.63 -14.43 -2.44
N ASP A 130 -18.06 -13.18 -2.21
CA ASP A 130 -18.00 -12.14 -3.24
C ASP A 130 -16.55 -11.66 -3.38
N THR A 131 -15.98 -11.77 -4.58
CA THR A 131 -14.61 -11.33 -4.87
C THR A 131 -14.60 -10.21 -5.90
N VAL A 132 -14.14 -9.03 -5.50
CA VAL A 132 -13.88 -7.92 -6.42
C VAL A 132 -12.39 -7.86 -6.71
N VAL A 133 -12.04 -7.83 -8.01
CA VAL A 133 -10.65 -7.65 -8.46
C VAL A 133 -10.50 -6.32 -9.17
N SER A 134 -9.56 -5.49 -8.71
CA SER A 134 -9.21 -4.24 -9.38
C SER A 134 -7.73 -4.19 -9.74
N ARG A 135 -7.44 -3.85 -11.01
CA ARG A 135 -6.07 -3.70 -11.51
C ARG A 135 -5.71 -2.23 -11.66
N SER A 136 -4.56 -1.85 -11.12
CA SER A 136 -3.94 -0.54 -11.35
C SER A 136 -2.54 -0.71 -11.93
N ILE A 137 -2.22 0.11 -12.93
CA ILE A 137 -0.90 0.12 -13.56
C ILE A 137 -0.33 1.54 -13.44
N TYR A 138 0.94 1.64 -13.08
CA TYR A 138 1.67 2.91 -12.98
C TYR A 138 2.93 2.82 -13.84
N LYS A 139 3.18 3.84 -14.68
CA LYS A 139 4.47 4.01 -15.34
C LYS A 139 5.42 4.79 -14.44
N ILE A 140 6.69 4.40 -14.41
CA ILE A 140 7.75 5.09 -13.70
C ILE A 140 8.44 6.04 -14.67
N LYS A 141 8.38 7.34 -14.41
CA LYS A 141 9.05 8.37 -15.22
C LYS A 141 9.72 9.39 -14.30
N ASP A 142 11.03 9.56 -14.44
CA ASP A 142 11.82 10.51 -13.64
C ASP A 142 11.61 10.33 -12.12
N GLY A 143 11.54 9.07 -11.69
CA GLY A 143 11.25 8.67 -10.31
C GLY A 143 9.76 8.78 -9.90
N ARG A 144 8.87 9.30 -10.75
CA ARG A 144 7.44 9.47 -10.43
C ARG A 144 6.59 8.30 -10.92
N PHE A 145 5.60 7.91 -10.12
CA PHE A 145 4.60 6.90 -10.43
C PHE A 145 3.38 7.56 -11.08
N ILE A 146 3.20 7.37 -12.38
CA ILE A 146 2.11 7.97 -13.17
C ILE A 146 1.07 6.89 -13.45
N LYS A 147 -0.13 7.03 -12.88
CA LYS A 147 -1.21 6.05 -13.09
C LYS A 147 -1.55 6.02 -14.58
N TRP A 148 -1.46 4.83 -15.17
CA TRP A 148 -1.86 4.63 -16.56
C TRP A 148 -3.38 4.51 -16.59
N GLN A 149 -4.04 5.53 -17.12
CA GLN A 149 -5.45 5.47 -17.47
C GLN A 149 -5.52 5.10 -18.95
N ASN A 150 -6.19 3.98 -19.27
CA ASN A 150 -6.72 3.85 -20.62
C ASN A 150 -7.83 4.90 -20.73
N SER A 151 -7.60 5.92 -21.55
CA SER A 151 -8.66 6.75 -22.07
C SER A 151 -9.66 5.81 -22.74
N ARG A 152 -10.80 5.58 -22.07
CA ARG A 152 -11.99 5.06 -22.72
C ARG A 152 -12.63 6.19 -23.51
#